data_AF-A0A960MGU7-F1
#
_entry.id   AF-A0A960MGU7-F1
#
_cell.length_a   1.000
_cell.length_b   1.000
_cell.length_c   1.000
_cell.angle_alpha   90.00
_cell.angle_beta   90.00
_cell.angle_gamma   90.00
#
_symmetry.space_group_name_H-M   'P 1'
#
loop_
_entity.id
_entity.type
_entity.pdbx_description
1 polymer ?
#
loop_
_entity_poly.entity_id
_entity_poly.type
_entity_poly.pdbx_seq_one_letter_code
_entity_poly.pdbx_strand_id
1 'polypeptide(L)'
;LTLRGATVELNSDIALPSGQLSVIATSGNLLVGNSGSAFIDLAGVSRSFLDITRQTNGGVVNLTSDAGSVTVGPGTILNVSAPALGGHAGAVNVSAPNGTFTLSGTMIGAAAAGQRTGSFTLDAGSVSGGNLTLTDTLLNNGQFKELRDYRIRTGNLTLGGFAQSRTYRVAADSGSITVTGNIDASGETGGDIELSAKGSLIVGAGAHLDASGQQFDAAGQGGSIFLGAGATRNGIIDTTATLNVMAGSTIDLGVAALAADSAMRGQFSGTLHLRAPQNAAFTDIQLAPIGGTINGASS
;
A
#
# COMPACT_ATOMS: atom_id res chain seq x y z
N LEU A 1 -19.38 15.81 -0.46
CA LEU A 1 -20.67 15.08 -0.59
C LEU A 1 -20.62 13.85 0.30
N THR A 2 -21.68 13.57 1.05
CA THR A 2 -21.81 12.35 1.83
C THR A 2 -23.09 11.62 1.46
N LEU A 3 -22.98 10.35 1.12
CA LEU A 3 -24.08 9.43 0.84
C LEU A 3 -24.11 8.37 1.93
N ARG A 4 -25.26 8.15 2.57
CA ARG A 4 -25.38 7.20 3.69
C ARG A 4 -26.67 6.40 3.59
N GLY A 5 -26.57 5.10 3.81
CA GLY A 5 -27.72 4.19 3.83
C GLY A 5 -27.40 2.90 4.61
N ALA A 6 -28.41 2.05 4.80
CA ALA A 6 -28.21 0.73 5.41
C ALA A 6 -27.29 -0.13 4.54
N THR A 7 -27.65 -0.26 3.26
CA THR A 7 -26.85 -0.73 2.14
C THR A 7 -26.77 0.43 1.16
N VAL A 8 -25.64 0.58 0.47
CA VAL A 8 -25.52 1.60 -0.58
C VAL A 8 -25.11 0.93 -1.88
N GLU A 9 -25.87 1.20 -2.93
CA GLU A 9 -25.52 0.81 -4.29
C GLU A 9 -25.37 2.08 -5.13
N LEU A 10 -24.15 2.34 -5.59
CA LEU A 10 -23.78 3.52 -6.37
C LEU A 10 -23.48 3.10 -7.81
N ASN A 11 -24.46 3.27 -8.70
CA ASN A 11 -24.35 3.01 -10.14
C ASN A 11 -24.68 4.27 -10.96
N SER A 12 -24.10 5.40 -10.54
CA SER A 12 -24.33 6.69 -11.18
C SER A 12 -23.06 7.53 -11.20
N ASP A 13 -23.09 8.57 -12.01
CA ASP A 13 -21.96 9.48 -12.15
C ASP A 13 -21.97 10.53 -11.03
N ILE A 14 -20.78 10.84 -10.52
CA ILE A 14 -20.55 11.88 -9.52
C ILE A 14 -19.34 12.70 -9.97
N ALA A 15 -19.55 13.99 -10.23
CA ALA A 15 -18.47 14.94 -10.51
C ALA A 15 -18.29 15.89 -9.32
N LEU A 16 -17.15 15.81 -8.65
CA LEU A 16 -16.76 16.65 -7.52
C LEU A 16 -15.29 17.05 -7.66
N PRO A 17 -14.93 17.89 -8.65
CA PRO A 17 -13.52 18.16 -8.96
C PRO A 17 -12.76 18.67 -7.74
N SER A 18 -11.62 18.04 -7.42
CA SER A 18 -10.81 18.33 -6.21
C SER A 18 -11.56 18.21 -4.87
N GLY A 19 -12.76 17.66 -4.88
CA GLY A 19 -13.66 17.61 -3.74
C GLY A 19 -13.46 16.36 -2.88
N GLN A 20 -14.45 16.10 -2.03
CA GLN A 20 -14.48 14.89 -1.22
C GLN A 20 -15.83 14.19 -1.38
N LEU A 21 -15.79 12.89 -1.63
CA LEU A 21 -16.93 11.97 -1.62
C LEU A 21 -16.77 11.01 -0.45
N SER A 22 -17.82 10.86 0.36
CA SER A 22 -17.91 9.83 1.39
C SER A 22 -19.17 8.99 1.17
N VAL A 23 -19.02 7.69 1.00
CA VAL A 23 -20.14 6.75 0.80
C VAL A 23 -20.12 5.74 1.93
N ILE A 24 -21.21 5.67 2.69
CA ILE A 24 -21.26 4.95 3.97
C ILE A 24 -22.46 3.99 3.98
N ALA A 25 -22.19 2.70 4.01
CA ALA A 25 -23.17 1.65 4.30
C ALA A 25 -23.09 1.25 5.78
N THR A 26 -24.16 1.43 6.54
CA THR A 26 -24.12 1.28 8.01
C THR A 26 -24.38 -0.12 8.52
N SER A 27 -25.03 -0.98 7.73
CA SER A 27 -25.42 -2.33 8.17
C SER A 27 -25.24 -3.41 7.11
N GLY A 28 -25.25 -3.03 5.83
CA GLY A 28 -25.04 -3.91 4.70
C GLY A 28 -23.84 -3.49 3.84
N ASN A 29 -23.84 -3.99 2.61
CA ASN A 29 -22.71 -3.80 1.70
C ASN A 29 -22.70 -2.40 1.07
N LEU A 30 -21.51 -1.96 0.69
CA LEU A 30 -21.31 -0.87 -0.24
C LEU A 30 -20.90 -1.45 -1.60
N LEU A 31 -21.74 -1.25 -2.61
CA LEU A 31 -21.52 -1.70 -3.97
C LEU A 31 -21.37 -0.48 -4.87
N VAL A 32 -20.27 -0.37 -5.61
CA VAL A 32 -20.04 0.70 -6.58
C VAL A 32 -19.90 0.06 -7.97
N GLY A 33 -20.69 0.53 -8.94
CA GLY A 33 -20.63 0.07 -10.33
C GLY A 33 -20.78 -1.45 -10.49
N ASN A 34 -21.69 -2.06 -9.72
CA ASN A 34 -21.87 -3.51 -9.67
C ASN A 34 -23.00 -3.99 -10.59
N SER A 35 -24.10 -3.26 -10.69
CA SER A 35 -25.21 -3.56 -11.62
C SER A 35 -25.34 -2.55 -12.77
N GLY A 36 -24.44 -1.55 -12.83
CA GLY A 36 -24.36 -0.56 -13.89
C GLY A 36 -23.00 0.16 -13.87
N SER A 37 -22.85 1.19 -14.71
CA SER A 37 -21.65 2.02 -14.73
C SER A 37 -21.69 3.08 -13.63
N ALA A 38 -20.52 3.38 -13.04
CA ALA A 38 -20.36 4.48 -12.10
C ALA A 38 -19.09 5.27 -12.45
N PHE A 39 -19.25 6.49 -12.96
CA PHE A 39 -18.12 7.41 -13.18
C PHE A 39 -18.00 8.40 -12.01
N ILE A 40 -17.02 8.17 -11.14
CA ILE A 40 -16.75 9.01 -9.98
C ILE A 40 -15.53 9.86 -10.28
N ASP A 41 -15.73 11.14 -10.61
CA ASP A 41 -14.67 12.07 -11.01
C ASP A 41 -14.42 13.16 -9.96
N LEU A 42 -13.33 12.99 -9.24
CA LEU A 42 -12.79 13.92 -8.26
C LEU A 42 -11.43 14.47 -8.70
N ALA A 43 -11.07 14.36 -9.98
CA ALA A 43 -9.78 14.83 -10.45
C ALA A 43 -9.55 16.32 -10.14
N GLY A 44 -8.27 16.69 -10.02
CA GLY A 44 -7.86 18.07 -9.94
C GLY A 44 -8.18 18.81 -11.24
N VAL A 45 -8.21 20.14 -11.18
CA VAL A 45 -8.54 21.00 -12.31
C VAL A 45 -7.44 22.01 -12.57
N SER A 46 -7.20 22.29 -13.84
CA SER A 46 -6.40 23.45 -14.27
C SER A 46 -7.32 24.65 -14.49
N ARG A 47 -6.97 25.79 -13.91
CA ARG A 47 -7.64 27.07 -14.12
C ARG A 47 -6.62 28.12 -14.54
N SER A 48 -6.89 28.77 -15.65
CA SER A 48 -6.07 29.88 -16.15
C SER A 48 -6.67 31.21 -15.71
N PHE A 49 -5.82 32.06 -15.14
CA PHE A 49 -6.12 33.41 -14.70
C PHE A 49 -5.15 34.34 -15.43
N LEU A 50 -5.65 35.02 -16.48
CA LEU A 50 -4.81 35.84 -17.36
C LEU A 50 -3.63 35.03 -17.92
N ASP A 51 -2.41 35.32 -17.45
CA ASP A 51 -1.13 34.74 -17.82
C ASP A 51 -0.67 33.59 -16.92
N ILE A 52 -1.39 33.31 -15.82
CA ILE A 52 -1.01 32.28 -14.84
C ILE A 52 -1.99 31.11 -14.90
N THR A 53 -1.49 29.89 -15.09
CA THR A 53 -2.30 28.67 -14.90
C THR A 53 -2.01 28.07 -13.53
N ARG A 54 -3.06 27.81 -12.75
CA ARG A 54 -3.00 27.13 -11.45
C ARG A 54 -3.71 25.80 -11.53
N GLN A 55 -3.15 24.80 -10.85
CA GLN A 55 -3.69 23.46 -10.76
C GLN A 55 -4.11 23.18 -9.33
N THR A 56 -5.21 22.46 -9.17
CA THR A 56 -5.59 21.86 -7.90
C THR A 56 -5.17 20.39 -7.87
N ASN A 57 -5.08 19.84 -6.66
CA ASN A 57 -4.84 18.41 -6.48
C ASN A 57 -6.11 17.61 -6.76
N GLY A 58 -5.94 16.31 -6.98
CA GLY A 58 -7.04 15.35 -6.96
C GLY A 58 -7.75 15.31 -5.61
N GLY A 59 -9.03 15.00 -5.65
CA GLY A 59 -9.91 14.90 -4.49
C GLY A 59 -9.79 13.57 -3.74
N VAL A 60 -10.67 13.36 -2.77
CA VAL A 60 -10.63 12.19 -1.89
C VAL A 60 -11.95 11.41 -1.94
N VAL A 61 -11.85 10.10 -2.14
CA VAL A 61 -13.00 9.18 -2.04
C VAL A 61 -12.86 8.32 -0.79
N ASN A 62 -13.89 8.30 0.05
CA ASN A 62 -13.99 7.42 1.21
C ASN A 62 -15.15 6.44 0.99
N LEU A 63 -14.84 5.15 0.97
CA LEU A 63 -15.80 4.06 0.81
C LEU A 63 -15.85 3.28 2.13
N THR A 64 -17.00 3.28 2.80
CA THR A 64 -17.14 2.65 4.12
C THR A 64 -18.33 1.71 4.16
N SER A 65 -18.11 0.51 4.70
CA SER A 65 -19.16 -0.37 5.19
C SER A 65 -18.86 -0.74 6.64
N ASP A 66 -19.75 -0.37 7.57
CA ASP A 66 -19.55 -0.56 9.00
C ASP A 66 -19.67 -2.04 9.40
N ALA A 67 -20.53 -2.80 8.72
CA ALA A 67 -20.85 -4.19 9.05
C ALA A 67 -20.71 -5.18 7.88
N GLY A 68 -20.62 -4.67 6.65
CA GLY A 68 -20.61 -5.48 5.43
C GLY A 68 -19.33 -5.33 4.62
N SER A 69 -19.43 -5.77 3.37
CA SER A 69 -18.35 -5.74 2.38
C SER A 69 -18.36 -4.45 1.56
N VAL A 70 -17.20 -4.09 1.01
CA VAL A 70 -17.07 -3.04 -0.01
C VAL A 70 -16.65 -3.70 -1.32
N THR A 71 -17.46 -3.51 -2.36
CA THR A 71 -17.16 -3.99 -3.71
C THR A 71 -17.09 -2.81 -4.67
N VAL A 72 -15.95 -2.63 -5.31
CA VAL A 72 -15.78 -1.72 -6.46
C VAL A 72 -15.84 -2.58 -7.73
N GLY A 73 -17.02 -2.67 -8.31
CA GLY A 73 -17.33 -3.52 -9.45
C GLY A 73 -16.72 -3.03 -10.77
N PRO A 74 -16.71 -3.89 -11.80
CA PRO A 74 -16.05 -3.62 -13.09
C PRO A 74 -16.65 -2.46 -13.88
N GLY A 75 -17.89 -2.05 -13.58
CA GLY A 75 -18.51 -0.86 -14.17
C GLY A 75 -18.00 0.48 -13.60
N THR A 76 -17.08 0.44 -12.62
CA THR A 76 -16.58 1.64 -11.95
C THR A 76 -15.35 2.22 -12.64
N ILE A 77 -15.36 3.54 -12.84
CA ILE A 77 -14.16 4.35 -13.02
C ILE A 77 -14.13 5.38 -11.90
N LEU A 78 -13.12 5.32 -11.05
CA LEU A 78 -12.89 6.27 -9.96
C LEU A 78 -11.64 7.09 -10.28
N ASN A 79 -11.81 8.38 -10.53
CA ASN A 79 -10.74 9.30 -10.88
C ASN A 79 -10.44 10.29 -9.75
N VAL A 80 -9.22 10.21 -9.21
CA VAL A 80 -8.63 11.16 -8.25
C VAL A 80 -7.30 11.70 -8.80
N SER A 81 -7.10 11.70 -10.11
CA SER A 81 -5.86 12.18 -10.73
C SER A 81 -5.62 13.68 -10.55
N ALA A 82 -4.38 14.09 -10.75
CA ALA A 82 -4.01 15.50 -10.92
C ALA A 82 -4.03 15.90 -12.40
N PRO A 83 -4.20 17.20 -12.71
CA PRO A 83 -4.03 17.71 -14.06
C PRO A 83 -2.63 17.45 -14.64
N ALA A 84 -2.53 17.32 -15.96
CA ALA A 84 -1.26 17.04 -16.64
C ALA A 84 -0.19 18.14 -16.45
N LEU A 85 -0.59 19.37 -16.12
CA LEU A 85 0.32 20.52 -15.97
C LEU A 85 0.85 20.70 -14.54
N GLY A 86 0.39 19.91 -13.56
CA GLY A 86 0.82 20.03 -12.17
C GLY A 86 -0.24 19.61 -11.16
N GLY A 87 0.07 19.81 -9.88
CA GLY A 87 -0.73 19.29 -8.78
C GLY A 87 -0.40 17.83 -8.48
N HIS A 88 -0.91 17.35 -7.35
CA HIS A 88 -0.76 15.96 -6.92
C HIS A 88 -2.08 15.20 -7.09
N ALA A 89 -2.00 13.90 -7.33
CA ALA A 89 -3.19 13.06 -7.27
C ALA A 89 -3.72 12.98 -5.84
N GLY A 90 -4.99 12.62 -5.74
CA GLY A 90 -5.71 12.46 -4.49
C GLY A 90 -5.63 11.05 -3.93
N ALA A 91 -6.64 10.69 -3.15
CA ALA A 91 -6.64 9.46 -2.37
C ALA A 91 -7.96 8.70 -2.43
N VAL A 92 -7.86 7.37 -2.32
CA VAL A 92 -9.01 6.48 -2.14
C VAL A 92 -8.81 5.71 -0.83
N ASN A 93 -9.76 5.87 0.08
CA ASN A 93 -9.75 5.23 1.39
C ASN A 93 -10.91 4.26 1.48
N VAL A 94 -10.64 3.02 1.87
CA VAL A 94 -11.64 1.96 2.01
C VAL A 94 -11.64 1.41 3.43
N SER A 95 -12.83 1.30 4.02
CA SER A 95 -13.03 0.71 5.34
C SER A 95 -14.19 -0.29 5.28
N ALA A 96 -13.87 -1.58 5.42
CA ALA A 96 -14.81 -2.70 5.48
C ALA A 96 -14.38 -3.69 6.59
N PRO A 97 -14.17 -3.22 7.83
CA PRO A 97 -13.49 -3.97 8.88
C PRO A 97 -14.14 -5.32 9.23
N ASN A 98 -15.44 -5.46 8.99
CA ASN A 98 -16.22 -6.66 9.28
C ASN A 98 -16.59 -7.46 8.03
N GLY A 99 -16.12 -7.03 6.85
CA GLY A 99 -16.45 -7.65 5.58
C GLY A 99 -15.26 -7.86 4.67
N THR A 100 -15.57 -8.19 3.42
CA THR A 100 -14.57 -8.45 2.38
C THR A 100 -14.44 -7.23 1.48
N PHE A 101 -13.21 -6.89 1.11
CA PHE A 101 -12.97 -5.94 0.03
C PHE A 101 -12.73 -6.68 -1.30
N THR A 102 -13.43 -6.22 -2.35
CA THR A 102 -13.25 -6.69 -3.73
C THR A 102 -13.07 -5.49 -4.65
N LEU A 103 -11.97 -5.48 -5.41
CA LEU A 103 -11.68 -4.50 -6.45
C LEU A 103 -11.69 -5.16 -7.83
N SER A 104 -12.55 -4.66 -8.72
CA SER A 104 -12.63 -5.10 -10.12
C SER A 104 -12.84 -3.93 -11.09
N GLY A 105 -13.13 -2.73 -10.59
CA GLY A 105 -13.20 -1.50 -11.37
C GLY A 105 -11.83 -0.86 -11.61
N THR A 106 -11.84 0.24 -12.38
CA THR A 106 -10.65 1.04 -12.67
C THR A 106 -10.55 2.20 -11.68
N MET A 107 -9.35 2.42 -11.14
CA MET A 107 -9.01 3.61 -10.35
C MET A 107 -7.94 4.40 -11.09
N ILE A 108 -8.00 5.72 -11.04
CA ILE A 108 -7.05 6.62 -11.72
C ILE A 108 -6.53 7.62 -10.70
N GLY A 109 -5.26 7.48 -10.31
CA GLY A 109 -4.50 8.35 -9.42
C GLY A 109 -3.25 8.90 -10.11
N ALA A 110 -3.29 9.11 -11.42
CA ALA A 110 -2.17 9.64 -12.17
C ALA A 110 -1.85 11.10 -11.81
N ALA A 111 -0.58 11.47 -11.90
CA ALA A 111 -0.10 12.84 -11.76
C ALA A 111 1.06 13.09 -12.74
N ALA A 112 1.40 14.35 -12.97
CA ALA A 112 2.54 14.72 -13.81
C ALA A 112 3.88 14.22 -13.22
N ALA A 113 4.91 14.10 -14.05
CA ALA A 113 6.24 13.71 -13.61
C ALA A 113 6.76 14.63 -12.48
N GLY A 114 7.38 14.03 -11.46
CA GLY A 114 7.85 14.75 -10.27
C GLY A 114 6.75 15.11 -9.26
N GLN A 115 5.47 14.85 -9.56
CA GLN A 115 4.36 15.03 -8.62
C GLN A 115 4.01 13.72 -7.92
N ARG A 116 3.40 13.83 -6.74
CA ARG A 116 2.87 12.68 -6.01
C ARG A 116 1.67 12.10 -6.74
N THR A 117 1.73 10.79 -6.94
CA THR A 117 0.65 10.02 -7.58
C THR A 117 -0.34 9.52 -6.51
N GLY A 118 -1.29 8.66 -6.89
CA GLY A 118 -2.42 8.31 -6.04
C GLY A 118 -2.00 7.58 -4.76
N SER A 119 -2.77 7.81 -3.70
CA SER A 119 -2.67 7.08 -2.43
C SER A 119 -3.90 6.18 -2.23
N PHE A 120 -3.67 4.95 -1.77
CA PHE A 120 -4.72 3.98 -1.48
C PHE A 120 -4.57 3.44 -0.06
N THR A 121 -5.66 3.47 0.71
CA THR A 121 -5.70 2.87 2.06
C THR A 121 -6.87 1.89 2.18
N LEU A 122 -6.65 0.80 2.90
CA LEU A 122 -7.64 -0.26 3.10
C LEU A 122 -7.58 -0.80 4.53
N ASP A 123 -8.67 -0.72 5.27
CA ASP A 123 -8.93 -1.52 6.46
C ASP A 123 -10.09 -2.48 6.15
N ALA A 124 -9.83 -3.79 6.06
CA ALA A 124 -10.86 -4.77 5.73
C ALA A 124 -10.79 -6.03 6.60
N GLY A 125 -11.94 -6.67 6.79
CA GLY A 125 -12.01 -7.98 7.44
C GLY A 125 -11.17 -9.02 6.70
N SER A 126 -11.34 -9.07 5.38
CA SER A 126 -10.54 -9.88 4.46
C SER A 126 -10.48 -9.24 3.07
N VAL A 127 -9.61 -9.77 2.21
CA VAL A 127 -9.63 -9.49 0.77
C VAL A 127 -10.02 -10.74 0.00
N SER A 128 -10.66 -10.56 -1.16
CA SER A 128 -11.05 -11.69 -2.02
C SER A 128 -9.87 -12.62 -2.29
N GLY A 129 -10.02 -13.91 -1.97
CA GLY A 129 -9.00 -14.94 -2.16
C GLY A 129 -7.77 -14.84 -1.24
N GLY A 130 -7.73 -13.92 -0.26
CA GLY A 130 -6.57 -13.74 0.62
C GLY A 130 -5.31 -13.29 -0.12
N ASN A 131 -5.46 -12.63 -1.27
CA ASN A 131 -4.35 -12.30 -2.16
C ASN A 131 -4.49 -10.87 -2.72
N LEU A 132 -3.42 -10.08 -2.62
CA LEU A 132 -3.40 -8.69 -3.10
C LEU A 132 -2.95 -8.52 -4.57
N THR A 133 -2.55 -9.59 -5.27
CA THR A 133 -2.04 -9.53 -6.67
C THR A 133 -2.95 -8.74 -7.61
N LEU A 134 -4.25 -9.01 -7.62
CA LEU A 134 -5.20 -8.31 -8.50
C LEU A 134 -5.36 -6.84 -8.10
N THR A 135 -5.48 -6.57 -6.80
CA THR A 135 -5.56 -5.21 -6.25
C THR A 135 -4.33 -4.40 -6.64
N ASP A 136 -3.13 -4.94 -6.43
CA ASP A 136 -1.87 -4.26 -6.76
C ASP A 136 -1.70 -4.05 -8.27
N THR A 137 -2.17 -5.00 -9.09
CA THR A 137 -2.18 -4.84 -10.56
C THR A 137 -3.07 -3.67 -10.98
N LEU A 138 -4.30 -3.61 -10.45
CA LEU A 138 -5.23 -2.52 -10.77
C LEU A 138 -4.73 -1.16 -10.27
N LEU A 139 -4.13 -1.12 -9.09
CA LEU A 139 -3.53 0.10 -8.53
C LEU A 139 -2.25 0.53 -9.28
N ASN A 140 -1.44 -0.39 -9.81
CA ASN A 140 -0.32 -0.06 -10.69
C ASN A 140 -0.82 0.60 -11.97
N ASN A 141 -1.81 0.00 -12.61
CA ASN A 141 -2.43 0.54 -13.83
C ASN A 141 -3.02 1.93 -13.57
N GLY A 142 -3.62 2.12 -12.39
CA GLY A 142 -4.14 3.38 -11.91
C GLY A 142 -3.12 4.42 -11.45
N GLN A 143 -1.82 4.11 -11.44
CA GLN A 143 -0.76 4.98 -10.90
C GLN A 143 -0.95 5.33 -9.40
N PHE A 144 -1.42 4.42 -8.57
CA PHE A 144 -1.36 4.58 -7.12
C PHE A 144 0.01 4.18 -6.60
N LYS A 145 1.01 5.04 -6.83
CA LYS A 145 2.42 4.76 -6.54
C LYS A 145 2.98 5.63 -5.41
N GLU A 146 2.17 6.48 -4.79
CA GLU A 146 2.62 7.25 -3.62
C GLU A 146 2.52 6.39 -2.36
N LEU A 147 1.33 5.88 -2.06
CA LEU A 147 1.06 5.09 -0.85
C LEU A 147 0.11 3.95 -1.17
N ARG A 148 0.42 2.76 -0.65
CA ARG A 148 -0.49 1.64 -0.49
C ARG A 148 -0.41 1.14 0.95
N ASP A 149 -1.48 1.31 1.71
CA ASP A 149 -1.56 0.89 3.11
C ASP A 149 -2.73 -0.07 3.28
N TYR A 150 -2.41 -1.32 3.62
CA TYR A 150 -3.37 -2.40 3.77
C TYR A 150 -3.35 -2.94 5.19
N ARG A 151 -4.48 -2.89 5.87
CA ARG A 151 -4.73 -3.59 7.12
C ARG A 151 -5.83 -4.62 6.92
N ILE A 152 -5.47 -5.89 7.02
CA ILE A 152 -6.39 -7.01 6.85
C ILE A 152 -6.56 -7.73 8.18
N ARG A 153 -7.80 -7.77 8.67
CA ARG A 153 -8.07 -8.15 10.06
C ARG A 153 -8.05 -9.65 10.31
N THR A 154 -8.38 -10.44 9.29
CA THR A 154 -8.51 -11.89 9.38
C THR A 154 -7.94 -12.60 8.16
N GLY A 155 -7.55 -13.87 8.35
CA GLY A 155 -7.01 -14.72 7.28
C GLY A 155 -5.54 -14.46 6.98
N ASN A 156 -4.95 -15.37 6.19
CA ASN A 156 -3.60 -15.23 5.68
C ASN A 156 -3.60 -14.37 4.40
N LEU A 157 -2.45 -13.75 4.13
CA LEU A 157 -2.26 -12.88 2.98
C LEU A 157 -1.10 -13.35 2.11
N THR A 158 -1.35 -13.44 0.81
CA THR A 158 -0.31 -13.59 -0.21
C THR A 158 -0.07 -12.28 -0.93
N LEU A 159 1.19 -11.86 -0.98
CA LEU A 159 1.68 -10.72 -1.77
C LEU A 159 2.43 -11.30 -2.98
N GLY A 160 1.68 -11.68 -4.02
CA GLY A 160 2.23 -12.46 -5.13
C GLY A 160 2.41 -11.71 -6.45
N GLY A 161 1.83 -10.52 -6.57
CA GLY A 161 1.92 -9.71 -7.79
C GLY A 161 3.15 -8.82 -7.82
N PHE A 162 3.19 -7.94 -8.82
CA PHE A 162 4.06 -6.76 -8.77
C PHE A 162 3.29 -5.61 -8.13
N ALA A 163 3.82 -5.02 -7.08
CA ALA A 163 3.33 -3.82 -6.44
C ALA A 163 4.38 -2.72 -6.57
N GLN A 164 3.98 -1.56 -7.08
CA GLN A 164 4.86 -0.40 -7.20
C GLN A 164 4.29 0.78 -6.42
N SER A 165 4.98 1.20 -5.37
CA SER A 165 4.64 2.39 -4.58
C SER A 165 5.77 2.83 -3.67
N ARG A 166 5.99 4.14 -3.52
CA ARG A 166 6.99 4.72 -2.60
C ARG A 166 6.84 4.26 -1.16
N THR A 167 5.61 4.08 -0.69
CA THR A 167 5.31 3.52 0.62
C THR A 167 4.35 2.35 0.47
N TYR A 168 4.78 1.16 0.85
CA TYR A 168 3.98 -0.07 0.79
C TYR A 168 3.87 -0.69 2.18
N ARG A 169 2.68 -0.70 2.77
CA ARG A 169 2.43 -1.22 4.12
C ARG A 169 1.36 -2.30 4.10
N VAL A 170 1.64 -3.41 4.77
CA VAL A 170 0.70 -4.51 4.96
C VAL A 170 0.73 -4.98 6.41
N ALA A 171 -0.43 -4.91 7.07
CA ALA A 171 -0.66 -5.51 8.37
C ALA A 171 -1.69 -6.65 8.26
N ALA A 172 -1.33 -7.85 8.74
CA ALA A 172 -2.22 -8.98 8.91
C ALA A 172 -2.52 -9.20 10.40
N ASP A 173 -3.65 -8.68 10.89
CA ASP A 173 -3.92 -8.61 12.34
C ASP A 173 -4.19 -9.98 12.99
N SER A 174 -4.46 -11.04 12.22
CA SER A 174 -4.70 -12.38 12.77
C SER A 174 -4.05 -13.52 12.00
N GLY A 175 -3.33 -13.23 10.92
CA GLY A 175 -2.81 -14.24 10.01
C GLY A 175 -1.34 -14.05 9.67
N SER A 176 -0.88 -14.90 8.76
CA SER A 176 0.47 -14.87 8.23
C SER A 176 0.53 -14.09 6.92
N ILE A 177 1.70 -13.54 6.59
CA ILE A 177 1.98 -12.92 5.29
C ILE A 177 2.98 -13.82 4.54
N THR A 178 2.69 -14.13 3.28
CA THR A 178 3.62 -14.79 2.36
C THR A 178 3.88 -13.88 1.16
N VAL A 179 5.12 -13.47 0.98
CA VAL A 179 5.56 -12.69 -0.20
C VAL A 179 6.11 -13.67 -1.22
N THR A 180 5.53 -13.69 -2.41
CA THR A 180 6.04 -14.49 -3.54
C THR A 180 6.34 -13.63 -4.77
N GLY A 181 6.03 -12.34 -4.71
CA GLY A 181 6.13 -11.41 -5.85
C GLY A 181 7.08 -10.23 -5.64
N ASN A 182 6.86 -9.26 -6.52
CA ASN A 182 7.50 -7.96 -6.69
C ASN A 182 7.01 -6.88 -5.72
N ILE A 183 7.79 -6.35 -4.78
CA ILE A 183 7.45 -5.09 -4.10
C ILE A 183 8.54 -4.06 -4.43
N ASP A 184 8.18 -3.04 -5.20
CA ASP A 184 9.06 -1.97 -5.65
C ASP A 184 8.64 -0.63 -5.04
N ALA A 185 9.40 -0.21 -4.05
CA ALA A 185 9.37 1.10 -3.42
C ALA A 185 10.61 1.94 -3.79
N SER A 186 11.37 1.55 -4.82
CA SER A 186 12.54 2.29 -5.25
C SER A 186 12.18 3.67 -5.83
N GLY A 187 13.14 4.58 -5.84
CA GLY A 187 12.91 5.91 -6.38
C GLY A 187 14.14 6.81 -6.44
N GLU A 188 13.90 8.11 -6.65
CA GLU A 188 14.96 9.12 -6.55
C GLU A 188 15.65 9.07 -5.19
N THR A 189 14.85 9.01 -4.12
CA THR A 189 15.27 8.60 -2.78
C THR A 189 14.67 7.23 -2.48
N GLY A 190 15.27 6.49 -1.56
CA GLY A 190 14.72 5.20 -1.14
C GLY A 190 13.31 5.32 -0.54
N GLY A 191 12.50 4.28 -0.74
CA GLY A 191 11.13 4.20 -0.22
C GLY A 191 11.01 3.43 1.09
N ASP A 192 9.77 3.07 1.43
CA ASP A 192 9.41 2.39 2.68
C ASP A 192 8.55 1.15 2.41
N ILE A 193 8.99 -0.01 2.89
CA ILE A 193 8.19 -1.24 2.89
C ILE A 193 8.01 -1.72 4.32
N GLU A 194 6.77 -1.85 4.79
CA GLU A 194 6.45 -2.34 6.13
C GLU A 194 5.50 -3.54 6.04
N LEU A 195 5.98 -4.72 6.43
CA LEU A 195 5.17 -5.94 6.48
C LEU A 195 5.08 -6.43 7.92
N SER A 196 3.87 -6.53 8.47
CA SER A 196 3.64 -6.91 9.86
C SER A 196 2.55 -7.97 9.95
N ALA A 197 2.92 -9.18 10.39
CA ALA A 197 2.00 -10.31 10.56
C ALA A 197 1.87 -10.65 12.05
N LYS A 198 0.64 -10.89 12.52
CA LYS A 198 0.42 -11.54 13.82
C LYS A 198 0.99 -12.97 13.81
N GLY A 199 0.81 -13.68 12.70
CA GLY A 199 1.40 -15.00 12.46
C GLY A 199 2.81 -14.91 11.88
N SER A 200 3.17 -15.90 11.06
CA SER A 200 4.46 -15.94 10.38
C SER A 200 4.55 -14.92 9.24
N LEU A 201 5.76 -14.50 8.92
CA LEU A 201 6.08 -13.72 7.72
C LEU A 201 7.14 -14.49 6.92
N ILE A 202 6.79 -14.85 5.68
CA ILE A 202 7.67 -15.58 4.76
C ILE A 202 7.95 -14.69 3.55
N VAL A 203 9.21 -14.35 3.33
CA VAL A 203 9.70 -13.81 2.05
C VAL A 203 10.20 -15.01 1.23
N GLY A 204 9.38 -15.44 0.27
CA GLY A 204 9.58 -16.67 -0.49
C GLY A 204 10.70 -16.59 -1.52
N ALA A 205 11.16 -17.75 -1.98
CA ALA A 205 12.14 -17.82 -3.08
C ALA A 205 11.60 -17.09 -4.33
N GLY A 206 12.43 -16.23 -4.93
CA GLY A 206 12.05 -15.40 -6.07
C GLY A 206 11.35 -14.08 -5.72
N ALA A 207 10.96 -13.86 -4.45
CA ALA A 207 10.43 -12.57 -4.02
C ALA A 207 11.52 -11.49 -4.04
N HIS A 208 11.16 -10.27 -4.44
CA HIS A 208 12.07 -9.12 -4.50
C HIS A 208 11.44 -7.92 -3.81
N LEU A 209 12.09 -7.43 -2.75
CA LEU A 209 11.68 -6.24 -2.01
C LEU A 209 12.72 -5.16 -2.27
N ASP A 210 12.33 -4.08 -2.94
CA ASP A 210 13.22 -2.99 -3.36
C ASP A 210 12.79 -1.69 -2.69
N ALA A 211 13.64 -1.12 -1.85
CA ALA A 211 13.50 0.22 -1.30
C ALA A 211 14.73 1.07 -1.64
N SER A 212 15.44 0.74 -2.72
CA SER A 212 16.66 1.43 -3.14
C SER A 212 16.40 2.86 -3.59
N GLY A 213 17.41 3.72 -3.43
CA GLY A 213 17.40 5.10 -3.89
C GLY A 213 18.44 5.37 -4.95
N GLN A 214 18.19 6.32 -5.85
CA GLN A 214 19.26 6.87 -6.70
C GLN A 214 20.18 7.80 -5.90
N GLN A 215 19.59 8.58 -5.00
CA GLN A 215 20.21 9.55 -4.12
C GLN A 215 19.84 9.24 -2.67
N PHE A 216 20.61 9.83 -1.75
CA PHE A 216 20.21 9.91 -0.36
C PHE A 216 19.03 10.89 -0.19
N ASP A 217 18.21 10.66 0.82
CA ASP A 217 17.21 11.65 1.22
C ASP A 217 17.86 12.91 1.84
N ALA A 218 17.01 13.86 2.26
CA ALA A 218 17.49 15.11 2.87
C ALA A 218 18.25 14.91 4.20
N ALA A 219 18.13 13.75 4.84
CA ALA A 219 18.83 13.36 6.05
C ALA A 219 20.05 12.45 5.77
N GLY A 220 20.40 12.24 4.49
CA GLY A 220 21.51 11.38 4.11
C GLY A 220 21.18 9.88 4.16
N GLN A 221 19.91 9.48 4.24
CA GLN A 221 19.51 8.09 4.42
C GLN A 221 19.00 7.47 3.11
N GLY A 222 19.18 6.14 2.99
CA GLY A 222 18.50 5.31 2.00
C GLY A 222 17.09 4.91 2.47
N GLY A 223 16.46 3.96 1.76
CA GLY A 223 15.12 3.48 2.09
C GLY A 223 15.05 2.57 3.31
N SER A 224 13.85 2.16 3.68
CA SER A 224 13.60 1.29 4.83
C SER A 224 12.74 0.08 4.46
N ILE A 225 13.11 -1.07 5.02
CA ILE A 225 12.30 -2.28 4.99
C ILE A 225 12.15 -2.81 6.41
N PHE A 226 10.91 -2.92 6.87
CA PHE A 226 10.53 -3.56 8.13
C PHE A 226 9.78 -4.87 7.85
N LEU A 227 10.27 -5.97 8.43
CA LEU A 227 9.66 -7.30 8.34
C LEU A 227 9.38 -7.82 9.76
N GLY A 228 8.11 -7.89 10.14
CA GLY A 228 7.66 -8.34 11.45
C GLY A 228 6.78 -9.59 11.40
N ALA A 229 7.21 -10.65 12.08
CA ALA A 229 6.39 -11.79 12.45
C ALA A 229 6.01 -11.72 13.94
N GLY A 230 4.93 -12.39 14.34
CA GLY A 230 4.52 -12.47 15.74
C GLY A 230 4.06 -11.13 16.33
N ALA A 231 3.52 -10.22 15.50
CA ALA A 231 3.06 -8.91 15.94
C ALA A 231 2.05 -9.01 17.10
N THR A 232 2.22 -8.17 18.12
CA THR A 232 1.38 -8.15 19.32
C THR A 232 0.00 -7.58 19.01
N ARG A 233 -1.06 -8.32 19.34
CA ARG A 233 -2.44 -7.80 19.34
C ARG A 233 -3.05 -8.05 20.70
N ASN A 234 -3.57 -6.99 21.33
CA ASN A 234 -4.13 -7.04 22.69
C ASN A 234 -3.16 -7.64 23.73
N GLY A 235 -1.86 -7.36 23.57
CA GLY A 235 -0.80 -7.89 24.45
C GLY A 235 -0.44 -9.36 24.24
N ILE A 236 -1.06 -10.04 23.27
CA ILE A 236 -0.81 -11.46 22.97
C ILE A 236 0.19 -11.57 21.83
N ILE A 237 1.26 -12.33 22.06
CA ILE A 237 2.29 -12.71 21.08
C ILE A 237 2.05 -14.17 20.65
N ASP A 238 2.13 -14.43 19.35
CA ASP A 238 2.24 -15.81 18.86
C ASP A 238 3.72 -16.23 18.92
N THR A 239 4.11 -17.00 19.95
CA THR A 239 5.49 -17.46 20.13
C THR A 239 5.91 -18.56 19.16
N THR A 240 4.98 -19.03 18.31
CA THR A 240 5.23 -20.02 17.26
C THR A 240 5.38 -19.38 15.89
N ALA A 241 5.02 -18.10 15.75
CA ALA A 241 5.20 -17.35 14.52
C ALA A 241 6.69 -17.23 14.18
N THR A 242 7.02 -17.42 12.90
CA THR A 242 8.38 -17.39 12.39
C THR A 242 8.55 -16.29 11.35
N LEU A 243 9.70 -15.64 11.36
CA LEU A 243 10.18 -14.84 10.23
C LEU A 243 11.13 -15.68 9.39
N ASN A 244 10.86 -15.81 8.09
CA ASN A 244 11.68 -16.58 7.17
C ASN A 244 11.97 -15.79 5.89
N VAL A 245 13.25 -15.45 5.67
CA VAL A 245 13.74 -14.85 4.43
C VAL A 245 14.46 -15.95 3.65
N MET A 246 13.74 -16.55 2.69
CA MET A 246 14.15 -17.79 2.05
C MET A 246 15.29 -17.60 1.05
N ALA A 247 16.06 -18.67 0.82
CA ALA A 247 17.05 -18.69 -0.25
C ALA A 247 16.42 -18.36 -1.61
N GLY A 248 17.09 -17.50 -2.38
CA GLY A 248 16.61 -17.01 -3.67
C GLY A 248 15.66 -15.82 -3.62
N SER A 249 15.32 -15.28 -2.44
CA SER A 249 14.72 -13.95 -2.33
C SER A 249 15.78 -12.84 -2.36
N THR A 250 15.37 -11.62 -2.69
CA THR A 250 16.24 -10.43 -2.67
C THR A 250 15.60 -9.30 -1.89
N ILE A 251 16.40 -8.61 -1.08
CA ILE A 251 16.08 -7.36 -0.40
C ILE A 251 17.11 -6.33 -0.87
N ASP A 252 16.66 -5.26 -1.53
CA ASP A 252 17.51 -4.18 -2.01
C ASP A 252 17.22 -2.87 -1.27
N LEU A 253 18.26 -2.33 -0.65
CA LEU A 253 18.30 -1.09 0.13
C LEU A 253 19.43 -0.17 -0.36
N GLY A 254 19.98 -0.47 -1.54
CA GLY A 254 21.10 0.27 -2.12
C GLY A 254 20.80 1.75 -2.33
N VAL A 255 21.86 2.55 -2.34
CA VAL A 255 21.80 3.94 -2.81
C VAL A 255 22.82 4.10 -3.93
N ALA A 256 22.39 4.45 -5.15
CA ALA A 256 23.28 4.52 -6.30
C ALA A 256 24.39 5.58 -6.13
N ALA A 257 24.09 6.68 -5.44
CA ALA A 257 25.04 7.74 -5.09
C ALA A 257 26.01 7.36 -3.94
N LEU A 258 25.94 6.15 -3.38
CA LEU A 258 26.85 5.69 -2.33
C LEU A 258 28.30 5.66 -2.84
N ALA A 259 29.17 6.37 -2.12
CA ALA A 259 30.60 6.45 -2.42
C ALA A 259 31.44 6.13 -1.16
N ALA A 260 32.73 5.89 -1.35
CA ALA A 260 33.66 5.50 -0.28
C ALA A 260 33.71 6.53 0.89
N ASP A 261 33.39 7.78 0.62
CA ASP A 261 33.40 8.88 1.58
C ASP A 261 32.00 9.28 2.10
N SER A 262 30.93 8.59 1.69
CA SER A 262 29.54 8.87 2.11
C SER A 262 29.37 8.84 3.64
N ALA A 263 29.94 7.85 4.32
CA ALA A 263 29.83 7.75 5.78
C ALA A 263 30.42 8.98 6.51
N MET A 264 31.48 9.60 5.98
CA MET A 264 32.07 10.82 6.55
C MET A 264 31.15 12.05 6.42
N ARG A 265 30.18 11.99 5.49
CA ARG A 265 29.13 13.01 5.32
C ARG A 265 27.84 12.66 6.06
N GLY A 266 27.81 11.58 6.84
CA GLY A 266 26.60 11.08 7.48
C GLY A 266 25.60 10.47 6.49
N GLN A 267 26.08 10.00 5.34
CA GLN A 267 25.25 9.37 4.31
C GLN A 267 25.33 7.85 4.41
N PHE A 268 24.18 7.20 4.59
CA PHE A 268 24.05 5.75 4.78
C PHE A 268 23.03 5.17 3.81
N SER A 269 23.28 3.95 3.37
CA SER A 269 22.32 3.18 2.59
C SER A 269 21.11 2.78 3.44
N GLY A 270 20.18 2.00 2.90
CA GLY A 270 18.91 1.75 3.56
C GLY A 270 18.98 0.90 4.83
N THR A 271 17.91 0.93 5.62
CA THR A 271 17.77 0.19 6.88
C THR A 271 16.90 -1.05 6.71
N LEU A 272 17.38 -2.21 7.17
CA LEU A 272 16.58 -3.42 7.30
C LEU A 272 16.28 -3.70 8.78
N HIS A 273 15.00 -3.72 9.14
CA HIS A 273 14.57 -4.10 10.49
C HIS A 273 13.80 -5.42 10.42
N LEU A 274 14.37 -6.46 11.03
CA LEU A 274 13.75 -7.77 11.18
C LEU A 274 13.25 -7.96 12.61
N ARG A 275 11.98 -8.35 12.76
CA ARG A 275 11.37 -8.65 14.06
C ARG A 275 10.69 -10.01 14.02
N ALA A 276 11.01 -10.84 15.01
CA ALA A 276 10.36 -12.12 15.26
C ALA A 276 10.16 -12.31 16.77
N PRO A 277 9.18 -13.11 17.20
CA PRO A 277 8.93 -13.37 18.61
C PRO A 277 10.04 -14.24 19.21
N GLN A 278 10.24 -14.17 20.52
CA GLN A 278 11.04 -15.18 21.22
C GLN A 278 10.27 -16.50 21.27
N ASN A 279 11.01 -17.60 21.29
CA ASN A 279 10.43 -18.91 21.55
C ASN A 279 9.86 -18.99 22.98
N ALA A 280 9.02 -20.00 23.26
CA ALA A 280 8.37 -20.15 24.56
C ALA A 280 9.35 -20.37 25.73
N ALA A 281 10.58 -20.78 25.44
CA ALA A 281 11.65 -20.97 26.43
C ALA A 281 12.46 -19.69 26.70
N PHE A 282 12.23 -18.61 25.95
CA PHE A 282 13.02 -17.37 25.95
C PHE A 282 14.51 -17.58 25.69
N THR A 283 14.87 -18.66 24.98
CA THR A 283 16.27 -19.00 24.67
C THR A 283 16.68 -18.55 23.27
N ASP A 284 15.72 -18.26 22.40
CA ASP A 284 15.97 -17.92 21.01
C ASP A 284 14.87 -17.04 20.43
N ILE A 285 15.15 -16.42 19.28
CA ILE A 285 14.20 -15.68 18.46
C ILE A 285 13.74 -16.61 17.31
N GLN A 286 12.46 -16.56 16.97
CA GLN A 286 11.85 -17.35 15.88
C GLN A 286 12.17 -16.78 14.50
N LEU A 287 13.45 -16.53 14.24
CA LEU A 287 13.98 -16.10 12.95
C LEU A 287 14.70 -17.29 12.31
N ALA A 288 14.19 -17.75 11.17
CA ALA A 288 14.90 -18.76 10.38
C ALA A 288 16.24 -18.19 9.86
N PRO A 289 17.23 -19.05 9.56
CA PRO A 289 18.45 -18.59 8.90
C PRO A 289 18.14 -17.74 7.67
N ILE A 290 18.74 -16.57 7.59
CA ILE A 290 18.56 -15.66 6.45
C ILE A 290 19.22 -16.30 5.24
N GLY A 291 18.41 -16.80 4.30
CA GLY A 291 18.88 -17.41 3.06
C GLY A 291 18.88 -16.46 1.86
N GLY A 292 18.10 -15.37 1.93
CA GLY A 292 17.99 -14.38 0.86
C GLY A 292 19.21 -13.47 0.73
N THR A 293 19.32 -12.82 -0.43
CA THR A 293 20.34 -11.79 -0.68
C THR A 293 19.87 -10.46 -0.10
N ILE A 294 20.73 -9.78 0.66
CA ILE A 294 20.47 -8.43 1.19
C ILE A 294 21.54 -7.49 0.62
N ASN A 295 21.12 -6.49 -0.14
CA ASN A 295 21.99 -5.47 -0.74
C ASN A 295 21.77 -4.12 -0.05
N GLY A 296 22.86 -3.42 0.29
CA GLY A 296 22.76 -2.02 0.73
C GLY A 296 22.12 -1.80 2.11
N ALA A 297 22.01 -2.81 2.97
CA ALA A 297 21.63 -2.58 4.37
C ALA A 297 22.78 -1.90 5.13
N SER A 298 22.53 -0.74 5.74
CA SER A 298 23.44 -0.06 6.65
C SER A 298 23.29 -0.60 8.08
N SER A 299 24.39 -0.58 8.84
CA SER A 299 24.48 -1.04 10.24
C SER A 299 24.51 0.12 11.23
#